data_AF-A0A0M3KJQ0-F1
#
_entry.id   AF-A0A0M3KJQ0-F1
#
_cell.length_a   1.000
_cell.length_b   1.000
_cell.length_c   1.000
_cell.angle_alpha   90.00
_cell.angle_beta   90.00
_cell.angle_gamma   90.00
#
_symmetry.space_group_name_H-M   'P 1'
#
loop_
_entity.id
_entity.type
_entity.pdbx_description
1 polymer ?
#
loop_
_entity_poly.entity_id
_entity_poly.type
_entity_poly.pdbx_seq_one_letter_code
_entity_poly.pdbx_strand_id
1 'polypeptide(L)'
;MSHFKWLAGTSTGAILALALARGDSLRLCQGLYLRLKDDIFKGKKPYSDKTIEYFLQSHFGNSLSMAQIESRRVMVTATSVKKTTPELKLYRNYSLPLDRKQNEALGYMDPKHSLVWKCARYSSAAPTFFTPKDDLVDGGLMSNNPTLDLLTDIHTYNAACQYS
;
A
#
# COMPACT_ATOMS: atom_id res chain seq x y z
N MET A 1 0.56 0.28 19.80
CA MET A 1 0.69 1.07 18.56
C MET A 1 0.89 2.58 18.78
N SER A 2 1.12 3.05 20.02
CA SER A 2 1.40 4.47 20.33
C SER A 2 2.80 4.94 19.91
N HIS A 3 3.74 4.01 19.74
CA HIS A 3 5.16 4.30 19.51
C HIS A 3 5.55 4.43 18.02
N PHE A 4 4.75 3.89 17.09
CA PHE A 4 5.05 3.94 15.66
C PHE A 4 4.21 5.02 14.96
N LYS A 5 4.90 6.00 14.36
CA LYS A 5 4.30 7.11 13.60
C LYS A 5 4.30 6.88 12.09
N TRP A 6 5.22 6.06 11.61
CA TRP A 6 5.41 5.71 10.22
C TRP A 6 5.33 4.19 10.06
N LEU A 7 4.60 3.75 9.06
CA LEU A 7 4.41 2.35 8.72
C LEU A 7 4.73 2.17 7.24
N ALA A 8 5.37 1.06 6.89
CA ALA A 8 5.49 0.65 5.50
C ALA A 8 5.15 -0.82 5.34
N GLY A 9 4.66 -1.19 4.17
CA GLY A 9 4.34 -2.57 3.88
C GLY A 9 4.40 -2.91 2.40
N THR A 10 4.79 -4.16 2.14
CA THR A 10 4.79 -4.78 0.83
C THR A 10 3.93 -6.04 0.89
N SER A 11 3.16 -6.31 -0.17
CA SER A 11 2.33 -7.50 -0.28
C SER A 11 1.36 -7.65 0.90
N THR A 12 1.29 -8.82 1.53
CA THR A 12 0.51 -9.01 2.75
C THR A 12 0.87 -8.03 3.88
N GLY A 13 2.13 -7.58 3.94
CA GLY A 13 2.57 -6.54 4.85
C GLY A 13 1.92 -5.17 4.57
N ALA A 14 1.60 -4.86 3.31
CA ALA A 14 0.86 -3.64 2.96
C ALA A 14 -0.58 -3.68 3.50
N ILE A 15 -1.25 -4.83 3.39
CA ILE A 15 -2.59 -5.04 3.95
C ILE A 15 -2.58 -4.77 5.46
N LEU A 16 -1.60 -5.33 6.17
CA LEU A 16 -1.46 -5.11 7.62
C LEU A 16 -1.06 -3.68 7.96
N ALA A 17 -0.13 -3.07 7.23
CA ALA A 17 0.29 -1.69 7.45
C ALA A 17 -0.87 -0.72 7.29
N LEU A 18 -1.71 -0.90 6.28
CA LEU A 18 -2.92 -0.10 6.05
C LEU A 18 -3.96 -0.28 7.16
N ALA A 19 -4.21 -1.53 7.60
CA ALA A 19 -5.13 -1.81 8.70
C ALA A 19 -4.66 -1.14 10.00
N LEU A 20 -3.37 -1.28 10.33
CA LEU A 20 -2.78 -0.65 11.52
C LEU A 20 -2.78 0.88 11.44
N ALA A 21 -2.53 1.44 10.26
CA ALA A 21 -2.57 2.89 10.03
C ALA A 21 -3.99 3.45 10.14
N ARG A 22 -5.01 2.71 9.70
CA ARG A 22 -6.43 3.05 9.89
C ARG A 22 -6.84 3.05 11.36
N GLY A 23 -6.16 2.24 12.19
CA GLY A 23 -6.42 2.15 13.63
C GLY A 23 -6.96 0.79 14.08
N ASP A 24 -6.91 -0.22 13.22
CA ASP A 24 -7.32 -1.58 13.58
C ASP A 24 -6.47 -2.11 14.73
N SER A 25 -7.12 -2.85 15.64
CA SER A 25 -6.42 -3.51 16.74
C SER A 25 -5.53 -4.64 16.22
N LEU A 26 -4.46 -4.96 16.96
CA LEU A 26 -3.59 -6.10 16.64
C LEU A 26 -4.36 -7.41 16.50
N ARG A 27 -5.41 -7.60 17.30
CA ARG A 27 -6.29 -8.78 17.23
C ARG A 27 -7.07 -8.83 15.92
N LEU A 28 -7.58 -7.69 15.45
CA LEU A 28 -8.23 -7.60 14.14
C LEU A 28 -7.25 -7.87 13.01
N CYS A 29 -6.03 -7.31 13.07
CA CYS A 29 -4.98 -7.57 12.08
C CYS A 29 -4.56 -9.05 12.04
N GLN A 30 -4.43 -9.70 13.20
CA GLN A 30 -4.16 -11.14 13.26
C GLN A 30 -5.29 -11.94 12.61
N GLY A 31 -6.55 -11.65 12.95
CA GLY A 31 -7.70 -12.30 12.34
C GLY A 31 -7.81 -12.03 10.84
N LEU A 32 -7.44 -10.83 10.39
CA LEU A 32 -7.35 -10.49 8.96
C LEU A 32 -6.33 -11.37 8.25
N TYR A 33 -5.13 -11.54 8.81
CA TYR A 33 -4.08 -12.36 8.21
C TYR A 33 -4.46 -13.84 8.13
N LEU A 34 -5.08 -14.38 9.19
CA LEU A 34 -5.53 -15.78 9.20
C LEU A 34 -6.63 -16.02 8.14
N ARG A 35 -7.63 -15.13 8.07
CA ARG A 35 -8.67 -15.21 7.03
C ARG A 35 -8.13 -14.99 5.63
N LEU A 36 -7.13 -14.13 5.44
CA LEU A 36 -6.47 -13.95 4.15
C LEU A 36 -5.96 -15.30 3.62
N LYS A 37 -5.29 -16.08 4.49
CA LYS A 37 -4.76 -17.40 4.14
C LYS A 37 -5.89 -18.34 3.71
N ASP A 38 -6.92 -18.45 4.53
CA ASP A 38 -7.98 -19.42 4.34
C ASP A 38 -8.94 -19.01 3.22
N ASP A 39 -9.27 -17.74 3.04
CA ASP A 39 -10.31 -17.29 2.10
C ASP A 39 -9.78 -17.02 0.69
N ILE A 40 -8.52 -16.61 0.56
CA ILE A 40 -7.97 -16.17 -0.74
C ILE A 40 -7.18 -17.27 -1.43
N PHE A 41 -6.38 -18.06 -0.70
CA PHE A 41 -5.48 -19.05 -1.29
C PHE A 41 -6.15 -20.43 -1.47
N LYS A 42 -7.37 -20.42 -2.00
CA LYS A 42 -8.18 -21.62 -2.28
C LYS A 42 -8.19 -21.92 -3.78
N GLY A 43 -7.95 -23.18 -4.15
CA GLY A 43 -8.07 -23.68 -5.52
C GLY A 43 -6.79 -23.55 -6.36
N LYS A 44 -6.95 -23.51 -7.69
CA LYS A 44 -5.84 -23.45 -8.64
C LYS A 44 -5.41 -22.01 -8.89
N LYS A 45 -4.09 -21.80 -9.03
CA LYS A 45 -3.50 -20.51 -9.41
C LYS A 45 -3.68 -20.22 -10.91
N PRO A 46 -3.76 -18.95 -11.32
CA PRO A 46 -3.87 -17.76 -10.46
C PRO A 46 -5.20 -17.72 -9.71
N TYR A 47 -5.17 -17.24 -8.47
CA TYR A 47 -6.34 -17.14 -7.60
C TYR A 47 -7.29 -16.03 -8.07
N SER A 48 -8.54 -16.12 -7.62
CA SER A 48 -9.63 -15.26 -8.09
C SER A 48 -9.48 -13.80 -7.65
N ASP A 49 -9.42 -12.89 -8.64
CA ASP A 49 -9.42 -11.44 -8.41
C ASP A 49 -10.64 -10.97 -7.64
N LYS A 50 -11.82 -11.49 -7.99
CA LYS A 50 -13.07 -11.16 -7.30
C LYS A 50 -13.00 -11.50 -5.81
N THR A 51 -12.34 -12.59 -5.45
CA THR A 51 -12.24 -13.05 -4.06
C THR A 51 -11.35 -12.13 -3.23
N ILE A 52 -10.14 -11.79 -3.73
CA ILE A 52 -9.25 -10.87 -3.03
C ILE A 52 -9.79 -9.44 -3.00
N GLU A 53 -10.41 -8.96 -4.09
CA GLU A 53 -11.02 -7.64 -4.12
C GLU A 53 -12.18 -7.54 -3.12
N TYR A 54 -13.09 -8.52 -3.12
CA TYR A 54 -14.19 -8.58 -2.16
C TYR A 54 -13.68 -8.65 -0.71
N PHE A 55 -12.64 -9.45 -0.45
CA PHE A 55 -12.03 -9.55 0.87
C PHE A 55 -11.49 -8.18 1.36
N LEU A 56 -10.73 -7.49 0.51
CA LEU A 56 -10.14 -6.19 0.83
C LEU A 56 -11.21 -5.11 0.99
N GLN A 57 -12.18 -5.09 0.10
CA GLN A 57 -13.33 -4.16 0.14
C GLN A 57 -14.21 -4.39 1.37
N SER A 58 -14.45 -5.65 1.76
CA SER A 58 -15.22 -5.97 2.97
C SER A 58 -14.53 -5.49 4.24
N HIS A 59 -13.20 -5.43 4.24
CA HIS A 59 -12.44 -4.95 5.40
C HIS A 59 -12.23 -3.43 5.42
N PHE A 60 -11.82 -2.83 4.30
CA PHE A 60 -11.47 -1.41 4.21
C PHE A 60 -12.62 -0.50 3.76
N GLY A 61 -13.68 -1.08 3.18
CA GLY A 61 -14.72 -0.34 2.47
C GLY A 61 -14.32 0.00 1.03
N ASN A 62 -15.29 0.47 0.24
CA ASN A 62 -15.12 0.73 -1.19
C ASN A 62 -14.64 2.14 -1.51
N SER A 63 -14.87 3.10 -0.61
CA SER A 63 -14.67 4.54 -0.83
C SER A 63 -13.59 5.16 0.05
N LEU A 64 -13.00 4.40 0.98
CA LEU A 64 -11.95 4.92 1.86
C LEU A 64 -10.70 5.23 1.04
N SER A 65 -10.35 6.52 0.97
CA SER A 65 -9.13 7.01 0.34
C SER A 65 -7.96 7.02 1.32
N MET A 66 -6.73 6.98 0.80
CA MET A 66 -5.52 7.08 1.61
C MET A 66 -5.49 8.38 2.41
N ALA A 67 -5.97 9.49 1.84
CA ALA A 67 -6.06 10.79 2.52
C ALA A 67 -6.88 10.78 3.82
N GLN A 68 -7.85 9.88 3.95
CA GLN A 68 -8.72 9.78 5.14
C GLN A 68 -8.07 9.01 6.29
N ILE A 69 -6.92 8.37 6.07
CA ILE A 69 -6.12 7.78 7.14
C ILE A 69 -5.24 8.88 7.72
N GLU A 70 -5.60 9.44 8.87
CA GLU A 70 -4.87 10.57 9.48
C GLU A 70 -4.02 10.14 10.69
N SER A 71 -4.31 8.99 11.28
CA SER A 71 -3.75 8.62 12.58
C SER A 71 -2.23 8.38 12.54
N ARG A 72 -1.73 7.89 11.41
CA ARG A 72 -0.32 7.48 11.18
C ARG A 72 0.02 7.66 9.72
N ARG A 73 1.29 7.93 9.44
CA ARG A 73 1.80 7.93 8.06
C ARG A 73 2.06 6.50 7.62
N VAL A 74 1.59 6.14 6.44
CA VAL A 74 1.71 4.81 5.86
C VAL A 74 2.12 4.89 4.39
N MET A 75 3.06 4.02 4.01
CA MET A 75 3.53 3.84 2.65
C MET A 75 3.38 2.38 2.24
N VAL A 76 2.82 2.11 1.07
CA VAL A 76 2.77 0.75 0.51
C VAL A 76 3.35 0.69 -0.89
N THR A 77 4.00 -0.42 -1.19
CA THR A 77 4.76 -0.60 -2.43
C THR A 77 3.94 -1.37 -3.47
N ALA A 78 4.09 -1.02 -4.74
CA ALA A 78 3.62 -1.81 -5.86
C ALA A 78 4.60 -1.64 -7.03
N THR A 79 4.60 -2.55 -7.99
CA THR A 79 5.45 -2.43 -9.17
C THR A 79 4.61 -2.25 -10.41
N SER A 80 4.81 -1.14 -11.12
CA SER A 80 4.18 -0.88 -12.42
C SER A 80 4.96 -1.58 -13.52
N VAL A 81 4.27 -2.42 -14.29
CA VAL A 81 4.81 -3.17 -15.43
C VAL A 81 4.29 -2.63 -16.78
N LYS A 82 3.71 -1.42 -16.77
CA LYS A 82 3.18 -0.75 -17.97
C LYS A 82 4.27 -0.45 -19.03
N LYS A 83 5.51 -0.22 -18.61
CA LYS A 83 6.66 0.04 -19.46
C LYS A 83 7.59 -1.18 -19.49
N THR A 84 8.48 -1.24 -20.47
CA THR A 84 9.50 -2.29 -20.58
C THR A 84 10.35 -2.41 -19.32
N THR A 85 10.70 -1.28 -18.68
CA THR A 85 11.39 -1.25 -17.40
C THR A 85 10.35 -1.14 -16.27
N PRO A 86 10.28 -2.11 -15.34
CA PRO A 86 9.40 -2.02 -14.18
C PRO A 86 9.72 -0.78 -13.33
N GLU A 87 8.69 -0.12 -12.83
CA GLU A 87 8.81 1.07 -11.98
C GLU A 87 8.20 0.82 -10.60
N LEU A 88 8.94 1.14 -9.54
CA LEU A 88 8.40 1.12 -8.18
C LEU A 88 7.40 2.27 -8.01
N LYS A 89 6.18 1.94 -7.56
CA LYS A 89 5.14 2.88 -7.18
C LYS A 89 4.94 2.83 -5.67
N LEU A 90 4.95 3.99 -5.06
CA LEU A 90 4.77 4.17 -3.62
C LEU A 90 3.46 4.91 -3.37
N TYR A 91 2.50 4.22 -2.76
CA TYR A 91 1.22 4.79 -2.36
C TYR A 91 1.31 5.23 -0.90
N ARG A 92 1.07 6.53 -0.67
CA ARG A 92 1.24 7.18 0.62
C ARG A 92 -0.06 7.86 1.03
N ASN A 93 -0.29 8.02 2.34
CA ASN A 93 -1.35 8.89 2.84
C ASN A 93 -0.88 10.33 3.14
N TYR A 94 0.36 10.66 2.81
CA TYR A 94 0.95 11.98 2.99
C TYR A 94 1.62 12.45 1.71
N SER A 95 1.75 13.77 1.60
CA SER A 95 2.50 14.46 0.55
C SER A 95 3.55 15.35 1.20
N LEU A 96 4.56 15.76 0.44
CA LEU A 96 5.52 16.76 0.88
C LEU A 96 4.83 18.12 1.05
N PRO A 97 5.31 19.01 1.94
CA PRO A 97 4.84 20.39 2.07
C PRO A 97 5.30 21.27 0.88
N LEU A 98 5.08 20.78 -0.33
CA LEU A 98 5.42 21.38 -1.60
C LEU A 98 4.14 21.59 -2.42
N ASP A 99 4.23 22.33 -3.51
CA ASP A 99 3.09 22.45 -4.41
C ASP A 99 2.74 21.10 -5.07
N ARG A 100 1.56 21.03 -5.67
CA ARG A 100 1.06 19.81 -6.30
C ARG A 100 1.96 19.33 -7.45
N LYS A 101 2.45 20.25 -8.29
CA LYS A 101 3.26 19.89 -9.47
C LYS A 101 4.62 19.34 -9.06
N GLN A 102 5.23 19.90 -8.03
CA GLN A 102 6.47 19.43 -7.43
C GLN A 102 6.30 18.05 -6.80
N ASN A 103 5.23 17.84 -6.03
CA ASN A 103 4.90 16.51 -5.50
C ASN A 103 4.73 15.48 -6.62
N GLU A 104 3.96 15.80 -7.67
CA GLU A 104 3.75 14.92 -8.82
C GLU A 104 5.07 14.57 -9.53
N ALA A 105 5.94 15.56 -9.74
CA ALA A 105 7.27 15.36 -10.34
C ALA A 105 8.20 14.46 -9.49
N LEU A 106 8.04 14.50 -8.16
CA LEU A 106 8.78 13.67 -7.21
C LEU A 106 8.10 12.31 -6.94
N GLY A 107 6.99 11.99 -7.62
CA GLY A 107 6.28 10.73 -7.46
C GLY A 107 5.40 10.63 -6.21
N TYR A 108 5.05 11.77 -5.60
CA TYR A 108 4.06 11.87 -4.53
C TYR A 108 2.68 12.11 -5.14
N MET A 109 1.95 11.03 -5.40
CA MET A 109 0.57 11.09 -5.90
C MET A 109 -0.38 11.66 -4.85
N ASP A 110 -1.46 12.34 -5.28
CA ASP A 110 -2.50 12.82 -4.37
C ASP A 110 -3.19 11.64 -3.66
N PRO A 111 -3.09 11.54 -2.31
CA PRO A 111 -3.68 10.45 -1.55
C PRO A 111 -5.21 10.37 -1.68
N LYS A 112 -5.89 11.45 -2.08
CA LYS A 112 -7.35 11.47 -2.28
C LYS A 112 -7.81 10.58 -3.44
N HIS A 113 -6.94 10.37 -4.43
CA HIS A 113 -7.25 9.56 -5.60
C HIS A 113 -6.93 8.07 -5.41
N SER A 114 -6.27 7.72 -4.30
CA SER A 114 -5.84 6.35 -4.01
C SER A 114 -6.79 5.71 -3.01
N LEU A 115 -7.56 4.70 -3.44
CA LEU A 115 -8.43 3.94 -2.54
C LEU A 115 -7.61 2.88 -1.78
N VAL A 116 -7.83 2.76 -0.48
CA VAL A 116 -7.05 1.88 0.41
C VAL A 116 -7.09 0.43 -0.06
N TRP A 117 -8.28 -0.09 -0.39
CA TRP A 117 -8.44 -1.47 -0.85
C TRP A 117 -7.73 -1.72 -2.19
N LYS A 118 -7.66 -0.71 -3.07
CA LYS A 118 -6.91 -0.80 -4.34
C LYS A 118 -5.41 -0.81 -4.09
N CYS A 119 -4.90 0.09 -3.26
CA CYS A 119 -3.48 0.11 -2.88
C CYS A 119 -3.05 -1.23 -2.27
N ALA A 120 -3.89 -1.82 -1.40
CA ALA A 120 -3.69 -3.17 -0.88
C ALA A 120 -3.66 -4.23 -2.00
N ARG A 121 -4.64 -4.21 -2.92
CA ARG A 121 -4.74 -5.14 -4.05
C ARG A 121 -3.55 -5.05 -5.01
N TYR A 122 -3.07 -3.84 -5.29
CA TYR A 122 -1.88 -3.61 -6.13
C TYR A 122 -0.65 -4.22 -5.46
N SER A 123 -0.46 -3.90 -4.17
CA SER A 123 0.71 -4.36 -3.43
C SER A 123 0.76 -5.88 -3.28
N SER A 124 -0.40 -6.57 -3.19
CA SER A 124 -0.49 -8.02 -3.00
C SER A 124 -0.65 -8.83 -4.29
N ALA A 125 -0.47 -8.22 -5.46
CA ALA A 125 -0.68 -8.83 -6.77
C ALA A 125 0.50 -9.74 -7.19
N ALA A 126 0.84 -10.74 -6.37
CA ALA A 126 2.06 -11.54 -6.54
C ALA A 126 2.04 -12.28 -7.89
N PRO A 127 3.07 -12.12 -8.75
CA PRO A 127 3.16 -12.84 -10.01
C PRO A 127 3.01 -14.34 -9.79
N THR A 128 2.37 -15.05 -10.74
CA THR A 128 1.96 -16.46 -10.66
C THR A 128 0.80 -16.78 -9.71
N PHE A 129 0.60 -15.98 -8.65
CA PHE A 129 -0.48 -16.16 -7.69
C PHE A 129 -1.73 -15.37 -8.05
N PHE A 130 -1.57 -14.12 -8.51
CA PHE A 130 -2.65 -13.24 -8.91
C PHE A 130 -2.34 -12.62 -10.28
N THR A 131 -3.39 -12.18 -10.96
CA THR A 131 -3.23 -11.36 -12.17
C THR A 131 -2.78 -9.95 -11.78
N PRO A 132 -2.03 -9.25 -12.65
CA PRO A 132 -1.79 -7.82 -12.49
C PRO A 132 -3.11 -7.05 -12.44
N LYS A 133 -3.15 -5.96 -11.67
CA LYS A 133 -4.31 -5.08 -11.60
C LYS A 133 -3.90 -3.67 -12.02
N ASP A 134 -4.56 -3.12 -13.05
CA ASP A 134 -4.27 -1.78 -13.58
C ASP A 134 -2.77 -1.60 -13.92
N ASP A 135 -2.18 -2.60 -14.58
CA ASP A 135 -0.74 -2.71 -14.91
C ASP A 135 0.21 -2.75 -13.68
N LEU A 136 -0.32 -3.01 -12.49
CA LEU A 136 0.44 -3.13 -11.25
C LEU A 136 0.51 -4.59 -10.77
N VAL A 137 1.70 -4.97 -10.32
CA VAL A 137 2.00 -6.24 -9.65
C VAL A 137 2.54 -5.99 -8.25
N ASP A 138 2.72 -7.08 -7.50
CA ASP A 138 3.23 -7.04 -6.13
C ASP A 138 4.53 -6.24 -6.01
N GLY A 139 4.59 -5.38 -4.99
CA GLY A 139 5.76 -4.56 -4.71
C GLY A 139 7.00 -5.41 -4.36
N GLY A 140 6.82 -6.67 -3.99
CA GLY A 140 7.87 -7.64 -3.73
C GLY A 140 8.79 -7.91 -4.93
N LEU A 141 8.36 -7.55 -6.14
CA LEU A 141 9.20 -7.59 -7.33
C LEU A 141 10.36 -6.57 -7.26
N MET A 142 10.18 -5.43 -6.58
CA MET A 142 11.21 -4.37 -6.49
C MET A 142 11.59 -3.99 -5.05
N SER A 143 10.64 -3.98 -4.13
CA SER A 143 10.80 -3.61 -2.72
C SER A 143 10.10 -4.63 -1.82
N ASN A 144 10.66 -5.84 -1.75
CA ASN A 144 10.14 -6.89 -0.85
C ASN A 144 10.35 -6.55 0.64
N ASN A 145 11.32 -5.69 0.93
CA ASN A 145 11.53 -5.11 2.24
C ASN A 145 11.56 -3.58 2.12
N PRO A 146 10.45 -2.88 2.46
CA PRO A 146 10.32 -1.43 2.25
C PRO A 146 11.04 -0.59 3.31
N THR A 147 11.94 -1.18 4.10
CA THR A 147 12.65 -0.47 5.18
C THR A 147 13.50 0.67 4.62
N LEU A 148 14.32 0.39 3.60
CA LEU A 148 15.19 1.41 3.01
C LEU A 148 14.38 2.48 2.27
N ASP A 149 13.33 2.07 1.55
CA ASP A 149 12.39 2.99 0.91
C ASP A 149 11.76 3.93 1.94
N LEU A 150 11.27 3.40 3.06
CA LEU A 150 10.63 4.19 4.11
C LEU A 150 11.61 5.16 4.76
N LEU A 151 12.83 4.72 5.08
CA LEU A 151 13.85 5.58 5.68
C LEU A 151 14.22 6.73 4.73
N THR A 152 14.31 6.45 3.44
CA THR A 152 14.55 7.45 2.39
C THR A 152 13.39 8.45 2.34
N ASP A 153 12.15 7.95 2.33
CA ASP A 153 10.94 8.77 2.27
C ASP A 153 10.78 9.67 3.51
N ILE A 154 11.10 9.15 4.71
CA ILE A 154 11.13 9.93 5.95
C ILE A 154 12.19 11.02 5.87
N HIS A 155 13.39 10.70 5.37
CA HIS A 155 14.45 11.69 5.21
C HIS A 155 14.03 12.81 4.25
N THR A 156 13.48 12.47 3.08
CA THR A 156 12.95 13.43 2.11
C THR A 156 11.84 14.29 2.69
N TYR A 157 10.90 13.68 3.42
CA TYR A 157 9.81 14.41 4.08
C TYR A 157 10.34 15.42 5.10
N ASN A 158 11.25 14.99 5.98
CA ASN A 158 11.83 15.86 6.99
C ASN A 158 12.64 17.00 6.38
N ALA A 159 13.40 16.74 5.31
CA ALA A 159 14.12 17.78 4.58
C ALA A 159 13.15 18.80 3.98
N ALA A 160 12.08 18.35 3.30
CA ALA A 160 11.08 19.25 2.73
C ALA A 160 10.39 20.13 3.80
N CYS A 161 10.13 19.59 5.00
CA CYS A 161 9.59 20.35 6.12
C CYS A 161 10.56 21.40 6.69
N GLN A 162 11.88 21.26 6.49
CA GLN A 162 12.86 22.24 6.98
C GLN A 162 13.03 23.44 6.04
N TYR A 163 12.69 23.26 4.75
CA TYR A 163 12.85 24.28 3.71
C TYR A 163 11.51 24.89 3.23
N SER A 164 10.40 24.58 3.91
CA SER A 164 9.07 25.17 3.68
C SER A 164 8.71 26.17 4.77
#